data_AF-A0A0P1KN37-F1
#
_entry.id   AF-A0A0P1KN37-F1
#
_cell.length_a   1.000
_cell.length_b   1.000
_cell.length_c   1.000
_cell.angle_alpha   90.00
_cell.angle_beta   90.00
_cell.angle_gamma   90.00
#
_symmetry.space_group_name_H-M   'P 1'
#
loop_
_entity.id
_entity.type
_entity.pdbx_description
1 polymer ?
#
loop_
_entity_poly.entity_id
_entity_poly.type
_entity_poly.pdbx_seq_one_letter_code
_entity_poly.pdbx_strand_id
1 'polypeptide(L)'
;MNTPCVGETPENPSTANSSPLQRLKGKSGSIFKPRQDSPVYRQNAIRHDQILIWPRQPSPARSTDEPTDGVVNLSTQRVVDNFLILGATGLTGSLILANMVQPWIYLNATRDLQNKVDSIYPADAERFARHNIFVKKPRSPLCNILVRRKSIDITKNLYCLARRPVTVEDVPLDGLDDSWEHEIRCKGFDLFCAKGDISRENALEQSATMYQLVGTNKCPGRVINVQLQSFSFKLAYRNSRDSHGDTCGHTLMVRLNINIICVIDTDSQRWPVLLTDVFGEQPRKRELISHETQGTLHWEFPSLGDVSTLVSALGSTRHQERKSSIPRHYVDYELNLTLAQEFCQRKTPGTKKKIVIVTSFNSSLLTTVSNYFQTKLKLEQDLYSKVHGMDNLVLLRPGPLVGNHTPRSQIHSVTNRPSFLPVTLFNILILKKRCFDRKVKLVRDLMKIGLRAKLSELGARIAYQRPCLQLIGNVNAVDKVAFVAATRAICCLDSASFVELIKSDEIEKMAK
;
A
#
# COMPACT_ATOMS: atom_id res chain seq x y z
N MET A 1 17.73 56.30 39.17
CA MET A 1 18.99 56.22 39.92
C MET A 1 19.96 55.35 39.13
N ASN A 2 21.08 55.97 38.77
CA ASN A 2 22.37 55.47 38.28
C ASN A 2 22.48 54.70 36.94
N THR A 3 22.89 55.54 36.00
CA THR A 3 23.59 55.46 34.70
C THR A 3 24.84 54.55 34.60
N PRO A 4 25.43 54.42 33.37
CA PRO A 4 26.16 53.25 32.83
C PRO A 4 27.65 53.53 32.48
N CYS A 5 28.33 52.58 31.82
CA CYS A 5 29.58 52.75 31.04
C CYS A 5 29.51 51.81 29.81
N VAL A 6 29.72 52.15 28.51
CA VAL A 6 30.73 52.94 27.76
C VAL A 6 32.15 52.34 27.90
N GLY A 7 33.00 52.14 26.89
CA GLY A 7 33.09 52.53 25.46
C GLY A 7 34.01 51.55 24.70
N GLU A 8 34.00 51.49 23.36
CA GLU A 8 34.77 52.30 22.39
C GLU A 8 35.98 51.53 21.77
N THR A 9 35.90 51.35 20.45
CA THR A 9 36.97 51.17 19.42
C THR A 9 37.91 52.41 19.36
N PRO A 10 39.02 52.53 18.55
CA PRO A 10 39.32 51.90 17.24
C PRO A 10 40.84 51.69 16.90
N GLU A 11 41.10 51.36 15.61
CA GLU A 11 42.23 51.79 14.75
C GLU A 11 43.16 50.74 14.10
N ASN A 12 43.13 50.78 12.76
CA ASN A 12 44.07 50.32 11.71
C ASN A 12 45.45 51.05 11.82
N PRO A 13 46.54 50.77 11.04
CA PRO A 13 46.55 50.33 9.63
C PRO A 13 47.75 49.47 9.12
N SER A 14 47.74 49.34 7.79
CA SER A 14 48.56 48.69 6.75
C SER A 14 50.08 48.88 6.70
N THR A 15 50.77 47.91 6.08
CA THR A 15 51.87 48.06 5.07
C THR A 15 52.16 46.68 4.43
N ALA A 16 51.95 46.45 3.13
CA ALA A 16 52.76 46.82 1.96
C ALA A 16 53.89 45.81 1.59
N ASN A 17 53.73 45.22 0.40
CA ASN A 17 54.73 44.89 -0.63
C ASN A 17 56.03 44.16 -0.27
N SER A 18 56.24 42.95 -0.83
CA SER A 18 57.31 42.70 -1.83
C SER A 18 57.37 41.21 -2.22
N SER A 19 57.07 40.89 -3.49
CA SER A 19 57.82 39.88 -4.27
C SER A 19 59.12 40.54 -4.79
N PRO A 20 60.11 39.88 -5.44
CA PRO A 20 60.09 38.56 -6.09
C PRO A 20 61.41 37.73 -6.05
N LEU A 21 61.38 36.53 -6.69
CA LEU A 21 62.45 35.93 -7.51
C LEU A 21 63.88 35.70 -6.92
N GLN A 22 64.25 34.43 -6.68
CA GLN A 22 65.25 33.66 -7.46
C GLN A 22 66.02 32.57 -6.67
N ARG A 23 66.32 31.49 -7.43
CA ARG A 23 67.46 30.55 -7.33
C ARG A 23 67.44 29.44 -6.26
N LEU A 24 67.29 28.21 -6.75
CA LEU A 24 68.31 27.13 -6.70
C LEU A 24 67.84 25.97 -7.61
N LYS A 25 68.21 25.96 -8.90
CA LYS A 25 69.15 25.02 -9.54
C LYS A 25 69.31 23.63 -8.86
N GLY A 26 68.73 22.62 -9.54
CA GLY A 26 69.48 21.47 -10.07
C GLY A 26 69.58 20.21 -9.22
N LYS A 27 69.02 19.10 -9.72
CA LYS A 27 69.80 17.91 -10.11
C LYS A 27 68.93 16.91 -10.88
N SER A 28 69.45 16.55 -12.05
CA SER A 28 69.00 15.51 -12.97
C SER A 28 69.29 14.12 -12.39
N GLY A 29 68.48 13.12 -12.73
CA GLY A 29 68.66 11.74 -12.27
C GLY A 29 67.70 10.76 -12.95
N SER A 30 67.89 10.54 -14.25
CA SER A 30 67.36 9.40 -15.00
C SER A 30 68.04 8.11 -14.54
N ILE A 31 67.26 7.11 -14.09
CA ILE A 31 67.70 5.70 -14.01
C ILE A 31 66.53 4.81 -14.41
N PHE A 32 66.37 4.60 -15.71
CA PHE A 32 65.74 3.38 -16.22
C PHE A 32 66.65 2.20 -15.88
N LYS A 33 66.10 1.15 -15.24
CA LYS A 33 66.69 -0.19 -15.24
C LYS A 33 65.79 -1.12 -16.06
N PRO A 34 66.33 -1.80 -17.09
CA PRO A 34 65.65 -2.88 -17.78
C PRO A 34 65.76 -4.16 -16.94
N ARG A 35 64.70 -4.96 -16.87
CA ARG A 35 64.75 -6.30 -16.28
C ARG A 35 64.72 -7.31 -17.42
N GLN A 36 65.84 -7.99 -17.58
CA GLN A 36 66.05 -9.09 -18.51
C GLN A 36 65.23 -10.32 -18.15
N ASP A 37 64.81 -11.01 -19.21
CA ASP A 37 64.14 -12.30 -19.24
C ASP A 37 65.02 -13.47 -18.79
N SER A 38 64.36 -14.52 -18.28
CA SER A 38 64.77 -15.91 -18.51
C SER A 38 63.58 -16.87 -18.33
N PRO A 39 63.62 -18.05 -18.98
CA PRO A 39 62.42 -18.72 -19.50
C PRO A 39 62.00 -19.94 -18.67
N VAL A 40 60.69 -20.18 -18.53
CA VAL A 40 60.17 -21.50 -18.16
C VAL A 40 58.98 -21.84 -19.05
N TYR A 41 59.20 -22.88 -19.84
CA TYR A 41 58.25 -23.65 -20.62
C TYR A 41 57.14 -24.24 -19.71
N ARG A 42 55.86 -24.04 -20.05
CA ARG A 42 54.85 -25.10 -19.96
C ARG A 42 53.66 -24.81 -20.87
N GLN A 43 53.39 -25.82 -21.68
CA GLN A 43 52.38 -25.92 -22.73
C GLN A 43 50.97 -25.99 -22.13
N ASN A 44 50.02 -25.29 -22.75
CA ASN A 44 48.76 -25.84 -23.27
C ASN A 44 47.87 -24.68 -23.74
N ALA A 45 47.99 -24.37 -25.03
CA ALA A 45 47.08 -23.48 -25.72
C ALA A 45 45.74 -24.19 -25.91
N ILE A 46 44.68 -23.63 -25.32
CA ILE A 46 43.30 -24.00 -25.63
C ILE A 46 42.95 -23.34 -26.96
N ARG A 47 42.77 -24.16 -28.01
CA ARG A 47 42.33 -23.73 -29.34
C ARG A 47 40.87 -23.26 -29.30
N HIS A 48 40.54 -22.27 -30.13
CA HIS A 48 39.26 -21.55 -30.18
C HIS A 48 38.18 -22.27 -31.01
N ASP A 49 38.32 -23.58 -31.22
CA ASP A 49 37.60 -24.33 -32.24
C ASP A 49 36.95 -25.64 -31.72
N GLN A 50 36.78 -25.76 -30.39
CA GLN A 50 36.09 -26.90 -29.74
C GLN A 50 34.96 -26.49 -28.78
N ILE A 51 34.09 -25.55 -29.17
CA ILE A 51 32.81 -25.35 -28.49
C ILE A 51 31.71 -25.96 -29.36
N LEU A 52 31.53 -27.28 -29.23
CA LEU A 52 30.36 -27.99 -29.75
C LEU A 52 29.16 -27.69 -28.84
N ILE A 53 28.24 -26.86 -29.34
CA ILE A 53 26.93 -26.63 -28.73
C ILE A 53 26.02 -27.78 -29.15
N TRP A 54 25.61 -28.63 -28.21
CA TRP A 54 24.49 -29.55 -28.38
C TRP A 54 23.24 -29.01 -27.65
N PRO A 55 22.04 -29.12 -28.25
CA PRO A 55 20.84 -28.52 -27.69
C PRO A 55 20.26 -29.42 -26.59
N ARG A 56 20.11 -28.88 -25.38
CA ARG A 56 19.24 -29.49 -24.35
C ARG A 56 17.80 -29.01 -24.57
N GLN A 57 16.90 -29.96 -24.74
CA GLN A 57 15.45 -29.77 -24.71
C GLN A 57 14.96 -29.32 -23.31
N PRO A 58 13.79 -28.66 -23.22
CA PRO A 58 13.33 -28.00 -22.01
C PRO A 58 12.55 -28.95 -21.09
N SER A 59 12.79 -28.89 -19.78
CA SER A 59 11.90 -29.43 -18.73
C SER A 59 12.10 -28.62 -17.42
N PRO A 60 11.06 -28.52 -16.57
CA PRO A 60 10.79 -27.32 -15.78
C PRO A 60 11.51 -27.27 -14.43
N ALA A 61 11.69 -26.03 -13.97
CA ALA A 61 12.57 -25.58 -12.91
C ALA A 61 12.32 -26.21 -11.53
N ARG A 62 13.41 -26.77 -10.95
CA ARG A 62 13.62 -26.98 -9.52
C ARG A 62 14.71 -26.01 -9.07
N SER A 63 14.43 -25.24 -8.02
CA SER A 63 15.37 -24.36 -7.33
C SER A 63 16.20 -25.16 -6.32
N THR A 64 17.52 -25.17 -6.49
CA THR A 64 18.49 -25.48 -5.44
C THR A 64 19.58 -24.43 -5.48
N ASP A 65 19.81 -23.81 -4.33
CA ASP A 65 20.87 -22.85 -4.06
C ASP A 65 22.26 -23.48 -4.26
N GLU A 66 23.08 -22.86 -5.11
CA GLU A 66 24.54 -22.87 -5.00
C GLU A 66 25.07 -21.46 -5.29
N PRO A 67 26.06 -20.97 -4.52
CA PRO A 67 26.63 -19.64 -4.70
C PRO A 67 27.66 -19.69 -5.82
N THR A 68 27.33 -19.13 -6.97
CA THR A 68 28.31 -18.89 -8.05
C THR A 68 28.71 -17.42 -8.09
N ASP A 69 30.03 -17.22 -8.11
CA ASP A 69 30.74 -15.96 -8.17
C ASP A 69 30.25 -15.00 -9.28
N GLY A 70 30.14 -13.73 -8.93
CA GLY A 70 30.80 -12.69 -9.73
C GLY A 70 30.06 -12.04 -10.90
N VAL A 71 28.73 -12.16 -11.03
CA VAL A 71 27.95 -11.24 -11.88
C VAL A 71 26.78 -10.69 -11.07
N VAL A 72 26.98 -9.48 -10.53
CA VAL A 72 25.93 -8.77 -9.80
C VAL A 72 24.81 -8.43 -10.77
N ASN A 73 23.69 -9.18 -10.71
CA ASN A 73 22.42 -8.83 -11.33
C ASN A 73 21.83 -7.57 -10.65
N LEU A 74 22.41 -6.41 -10.97
CA LEU A 74 21.96 -5.07 -10.57
C LEU A 74 20.84 -4.60 -11.49
N SER A 75 19.58 -4.62 -11.06
CA SER A 75 18.68 -3.48 -11.35
C SER A 75 17.31 -3.51 -10.65
N THR A 76 16.82 -4.64 -10.15
CA THR A 76 15.49 -4.68 -9.50
C THR A 76 15.60 -4.38 -8.01
N GLN A 77 15.19 -3.18 -7.60
CA GLN A 77 15.01 -2.87 -6.19
C GLN A 77 13.59 -3.20 -5.75
N ARG A 78 13.47 -3.91 -4.62
CA ARG A 78 12.20 -4.35 -4.07
C ARG A 78 11.86 -3.56 -2.81
N VAL A 79 10.69 -2.95 -2.79
CA VAL A 79 10.12 -2.28 -1.61
C VAL A 79 8.89 -3.05 -1.17
N VAL A 80 8.75 -3.31 0.13
CA VAL A 80 7.62 -4.07 0.69
C VAL A 80 6.95 -3.25 1.78
N ASP A 81 5.65 -3.03 1.64
CA ASP A 81 4.82 -2.40 2.68
C ASP A 81 3.77 -3.40 3.17
N ASN A 82 3.60 -3.48 4.49
CA ASN A 82 2.68 -4.42 5.13
C ASN A 82 1.59 -3.65 5.89
N PHE A 83 0.34 -3.98 5.58
CA PHE A 83 -0.86 -3.37 6.17
C PHE A 83 -1.69 -4.45 6.86
N LEU A 84 -2.29 -4.10 7.99
CA LEU A 84 -3.25 -4.95 8.69
C LEU A 84 -4.65 -4.34 8.61
N ILE A 85 -5.62 -5.06 8.06
CA ILE A 85 -6.98 -4.60 7.82
C ILE A 85 -7.95 -5.42 8.65
N LEU A 86 -8.71 -4.73 9.50
CA LEU A 86 -9.73 -5.32 10.34
C LEU A 86 -11.12 -4.90 9.85
N GLY A 87 -12.02 -5.88 9.73
CA GLY A 87 -13.40 -5.61 9.30
C GLY A 87 -13.56 -5.51 7.78
N ALA A 88 -12.64 -6.08 6.99
CA ALA A 88 -12.66 -6.10 5.52
C ALA A 88 -13.95 -6.70 4.90
N THR A 89 -14.76 -7.42 5.69
CA THR A 89 -16.03 -8.00 5.23
C THR A 89 -17.26 -7.14 5.55
N GLY A 90 -17.09 -6.05 6.30
CA GLY A 90 -18.12 -5.07 6.66
C GLY A 90 -18.35 -4.04 5.54
N LEU A 91 -19.41 -3.23 5.66
CA LEU A 91 -19.82 -2.25 4.66
C LEU A 91 -18.69 -1.30 4.24
N THR A 92 -18.09 -0.64 5.24
CA THR A 92 -17.00 0.30 5.02
C THR A 92 -15.70 -0.45 4.72
N GLY A 93 -15.39 -1.51 5.49
CA GLY A 93 -14.13 -2.24 5.35
C GLY A 93 -13.95 -2.92 4.00
N SER A 94 -15.01 -3.46 3.38
CA SER A 94 -14.91 -4.04 2.03
C SER A 94 -14.61 -2.98 0.98
N LEU A 95 -15.17 -1.78 1.14
CA LEU A 95 -14.89 -0.67 0.23
C LEU A 95 -13.49 -0.07 0.50
N ILE A 96 -13.00 -0.07 1.75
CA ILE A 96 -11.63 0.33 2.05
C ILE A 96 -10.66 -0.60 1.33
N LEU A 97 -10.85 -1.92 1.46
CA LEU A 97 -10.03 -2.89 0.75
C LEU A 97 -10.13 -2.72 -0.77
N ALA A 98 -11.34 -2.53 -1.31
CA ALA A 98 -11.55 -2.27 -2.73
C ALA A 98 -10.82 -1.01 -3.24
N ASN A 99 -10.70 0.04 -2.41
CA ASN A 99 -9.90 1.22 -2.74
C ASN A 99 -8.39 0.92 -2.61
N MET A 100 -7.96 0.17 -1.59
CA MET A 100 -6.55 -0.16 -1.38
C MET A 100 -5.97 -1.13 -2.43
N VAL A 101 -6.78 -1.80 -3.24
CA VAL A 101 -6.30 -2.61 -4.37
C VAL A 101 -6.16 -1.82 -5.67
N GLN A 102 -6.63 -0.57 -5.68
CA GLN A 102 -6.55 0.28 -6.86
C GLN A 102 -5.13 0.83 -7.01
N PRO A 103 -4.50 0.76 -8.19
CA PRO A 103 -3.13 1.26 -8.34
C PRO A 103 -3.05 2.77 -8.08
N TRP A 104 -4.05 3.54 -8.52
CA TRP A 104 -4.04 5.00 -8.42
C TRP A 104 -4.09 5.54 -6.99
N ILE A 105 -4.58 4.78 -6.00
CA ILE A 105 -4.56 5.26 -4.61
C ILE A 105 -3.12 5.42 -4.09
N TYR A 106 -2.20 4.60 -4.60
CA TYR A 106 -0.77 4.69 -4.31
C TYR A 106 -0.07 5.75 -5.14
N LEU A 107 -0.53 5.98 -6.37
CA LEU A 107 0.02 7.01 -7.25
C LEU A 107 -0.36 8.41 -6.78
N ASN A 108 -1.60 8.60 -6.31
CA ASN A 108 -2.04 9.85 -5.68
C ASN A 108 -1.27 10.16 -4.38
N ALA A 109 -0.66 9.15 -3.75
CA ALA A 109 0.30 9.33 -2.68
C ALA A 109 1.71 9.60 -3.25
N THR A 110 1.84 10.58 -4.16
CA THR A 110 3.07 10.86 -4.94
C THR A 110 4.32 10.92 -4.07
N ARG A 111 4.22 11.48 -2.85
CA ARG A 111 5.34 11.53 -1.91
C ARG A 111 5.85 10.15 -1.48
N ASP A 112 4.98 9.16 -1.27
CA ASP A 112 5.40 7.79 -0.90
C ASP A 112 6.24 7.17 -2.02
N LEU A 113 5.74 7.25 -3.25
CA LEU A 113 6.44 6.72 -4.41
C LEU A 113 7.73 7.50 -4.71
N GLN A 114 7.70 8.82 -4.60
CA GLN A 114 8.86 9.69 -4.75
C GLN A 114 9.94 9.35 -3.72
N ASN A 115 9.59 9.25 -2.43
CA ASN A 115 10.53 8.89 -1.37
C ASN A 115 11.16 7.51 -1.63
N LYS A 116 10.40 6.57 -2.16
CA LYS A 116 10.91 5.25 -2.55
C LYS A 116 11.91 5.38 -3.68
N VAL A 117 11.59 6.11 -4.73
CA VAL A 117 12.50 6.40 -5.85
C VAL A 117 13.76 7.13 -5.38
N ASP A 118 13.65 8.08 -4.45
CA ASP A 118 14.78 8.82 -3.88
C ASP A 118 15.66 7.93 -3.00
N SER A 119 15.09 6.96 -2.28
CA SER A 119 15.86 6.00 -1.49
C SER A 119 16.77 5.10 -2.35
N ILE A 120 16.39 4.85 -3.60
CA ILE A 120 17.19 4.13 -4.61
C ILE A 120 18.36 5.00 -5.07
N TYR A 121 18.13 6.31 -5.15
CA TYR A 121 19.05 7.32 -5.68
C TYR A 121 19.23 8.47 -4.70
N PRO A 122 19.94 8.25 -3.57
CA PRO A 122 20.18 9.32 -2.62
C PRO A 122 20.81 10.52 -3.33
N ALA A 123 20.34 11.72 -2.98
CA ALA A 123 20.74 12.98 -3.61
C ALA A 123 22.24 13.28 -3.53
N ASP A 124 22.99 12.54 -2.71
CA ASP A 124 24.46 12.57 -2.58
C ASP A 124 25.18 11.96 -3.81
N ALA A 125 24.89 12.50 -4.99
CA ALA A 125 25.59 12.20 -6.23
C ALA A 125 27.08 12.61 -6.19
N GLU A 126 27.51 13.42 -5.22
CA GLU A 126 28.91 13.82 -5.06
C GLU A 126 29.86 12.65 -4.77
N ARG A 127 29.44 11.63 -4.02
CA ARG A 127 30.31 10.46 -3.74
C ARG A 127 30.51 9.58 -4.98
N PHE A 128 29.49 9.47 -5.84
CA PHE A 128 29.58 8.74 -7.11
C PHE A 128 30.43 9.48 -8.16
N ALA A 129 30.43 10.82 -8.14
CA ALA A 129 31.28 11.63 -9.01
C ALA A 129 32.77 11.49 -8.66
N ARG A 130 33.14 11.35 -7.37
CA ARG A 130 34.54 11.27 -6.93
C ARG A 130 35.23 9.93 -7.21
N HIS A 131 34.49 8.83 -7.41
CA HIS A 131 35.09 7.50 -7.62
C HIS A 131 35.15 7.07 -9.10
N ASN A 132 34.58 7.83 -10.04
CA ASN A 132 34.61 7.53 -11.47
C ASN A 132 35.47 8.56 -12.24
N ILE A 133 36.74 8.68 -11.87
CA ILE A 133 37.71 9.64 -12.43
C ILE A 133 38.07 9.37 -13.91
N PHE A 134 37.52 8.33 -14.56
CA PHE A 134 37.89 7.96 -15.93
C PHE A 134 36.78 8.00 -17.00
N VAL A 135 35.64 8.68 -16.77
CA VAL A 135 34.62 8.81 -17.82
C VAL A 135 34.71 10.20 -18.49
N LYS A 136 35.26 10.21 -19.71
CA LYS A 136 35.26 11.35 -20.65
C LYS A 136 33.85 11.96 -20.78
N LYS A 137 33.78 13.30 -20.77
CA LYS A 137 32.63 14.20 -21.04
C LYS A 137 31.24 13.52 -21.09
N PRO A 138 30.34 13.77 -20.12
CA PRO A 138 29.03 13.13 -20.09
C PRO A 138 28.15 13.71 -21.19
N ARG A 139 28.04 13.01 -22.32
CA ARG A 139 26.82 13.10 -23.14
C ARG A 139 25.69 12.50 -22.29
N SER A 140 24.80 13.37 -21.83
CA SER A 140 23.55 13.14 -21.07
C SER A 140 23.58 12.04 -19.97
N PRO A 141 23.76 12.41 -18.68
CA PRO A 141 23.89 11.44 -17.58
C PRO A 141 22.70 10.50 -17.40
N LEU A 142 21.48 10.88 -17.83
CA LEU A 142 20.32 10.00 -17.78
C LEU A 142 20.40 8.82 -18.73
N CYS A 143 20.90 9.03 -19.94
CA CYS A 143 20.90 8.00 -20.97
C CYS A 143 21.69 6.79 -20.46
N ASN A 144 22.87 7.00 -19.90
CA ASN A 144 23.65 5.89 -19.34
C ASN A 144 23.02 5.21 -18.10
N ILE A 145 22.16 5.93 -17.36
CA ILE A 145 21.53 5.42 -16.13
C ILE A 145 20.23 4.64 -16.43
N LEU A 146 19.45 5.08 -17.42
CA LEU A 146 18.17 4.47 -17.81
C LEU A 146 18.26 3.55 -19.04
N VAL A 147 19.33 3.59 -19.85
CA VAL A 147 19.59 2.64 -20.95
C VAL A 147 19.59 1.19 -20.43
N ARG A 148 20.02 0.98 -19.18
CA ARG A 148 19.80 -0.30 -18.48
C ARG A 148 18.43 -0.23 -17.84
N ARG A 149 17.38 -0.75 -18.49
CA ARG A 149 15.99 -0.84 -17.97
C ARG A 149 16.00 -1.10 -16.45
N LYS A 150 15.66 -0.08 -15.67
CA LYS A 150 15.53 -0.22 -14.22
C LYS A 150 14.07 -0.41 -13.88
N SER A 151 13.78 -1.56 -13.30
CA SER A 151 12.49 -1.88 -12.73
C SER A 151 12.53 -1.65 -11.23
N ILE A 152 11.52 -0.97 -10.70
CA ILE A 152 11.27 -0.90 -9.26
C ILE A 152 10.08 -1.79 -8.97
N ASP A 153 10.26 -2.75 -8.06
CA ASP A 153 9.21 -3.68 -7.68
C ASP A 153 8.67 -3.27 -6.29
N ILE A 154 7.45 -2.76 -6.26
CA ILE A 154 6.76 -2.34 -5.05
C ILE A 154 5.72 -3.40 -4.70
N THR A 155 5.85 -4.02 -3.54
CA THR A 155 4.93 -5.02 -3.03
C THR A 155 4.12 -4.43 -1.87
N LYS A 156 2.80 -4.45 -1.98
CA LYS A 156 1.86 -4.03 -0.93
C LYS A 156 1.15 -5.28 -0.42
N ASN A 157 1.41 -5.69 0.81
CA ASN A 157 0.74 -6.83 1.44
C ASN A 157 -0.38 -6.34 2.36
N LEU A 158 -1.62 -6.69 2.03
CA LEU A 158 -2.84 -6.34 2.75
C LEU A 158 -3.32 -7.56 3.53
N TYR A 159 -2.93 -7.66 4.80
CA TYR A 159 -3.33 -8.74 5.67
C TYR A 159 -4.70 -8.46 6.27
N CYS A 160 -5.69 -9.31 5.99
CA CYS A 160 -7.05 -9.16 6.49
C CYS A 160 -7.34 -10.21 7.56
N LEU A 161 -7.84 -9.80 8.74
CA LEU A 161 -8.47 -10.73 9.69
C LEU A 161 -9.98 -10.72 9.45
N ALA A 162 -10.54 -11.89 9.12
CA ALA A 162 -11.94 -11.99 8.74
C ALA A 162 -12.62 -13.27 9.26
N ARG A 163 -13.95 -13.21 9.46
CA ARG A 163 -14.77 -14.38 9.81
C ARG A 163 -15.19 -15.22 8.60
N ARG A 164 -14.98 -14.69 7.39
CA ARG A 164 -15.38 -15.30 6.12
C ARG A 164 -14.41 -14.87 5.01
N PRO A 165 -14.34 -15.63 3.91
CA PRO A 165 -13.59 -15.23 2.72
C PRO A 165 -13.96 -13.81 2.27
N VAL A 166 -12.95 -13.10 1.77
CA VAL A 166 -13.09 -11.75 1.21
C VAL A 166 -12.83 -11.87 -0.28
N THR A 167 -13.82 -11.56 -1.10
CA THR A 167 -13.64 -11.51 -2.55
C THR A 167 -13.59 -10.06 -2.97
N VAL A 168 -12.50 -9.67 -3.60
CA VAL A 168 -12.41 -8.37 -4.27
C VAL A 168 -12.64 -8.63 -5.75
N GLU A 169 -13.70 -8.00 -6.28
CA GLU A 169 -13.99 -8.07 -7.71
C GLU A 169 -12.87 -7.42 -8.52
N ASP A 170 -12.85 -7.68 -9.83
CA ASP A 170 -11.84 -7.09 -10.71
C ASP A 170 -11.73 -5.58 -10.51
N VAL A 171 -10.49 -5.10 -10.49
CA VAL A 171 -10.16 -3.68 -10.37
C VAL A 171 -10.17 -3.09 -11.78
N PRO A 172 -11.26 -2.42 -12.23
CA PRO A 172 -11.27 -1.81 -13.55
C PRO A 172 -10.25 -0.67 -13.59
N LEU A 173 -9.57 -0.50 -14.71
CA LEU A 173 -8.72 0.68 -14.95
C LEU A 173 -9.55 1.90 -15.41
N ASP A 174 -10.86 1.72 -15.58
CA ASP A 174 -11.81 2.71 -16.13
C ASP A 174 -12.09 3.88 -15.18
N GLY A 175 -11.59 3.84 -13.95
CA GLY A 175 -11.77 4.90 -12.95
C GLY A 175 -10.91 6.15 -13.17
N LEU A 176 -9.94 6.10 -14.09
CA LEU A 176 -9.06 7.23 -14.41
C LEU A 176 -9.60 8.01 -15.62
N ASP A 177 -9.59 9.33 -15.53
CA ASP A 177 -9.83 10.20 -16.68
C ASP A 177 -8.68 10.03 -17.70
N ASP A 178 -8.99 10.23 -18.99
CA ASP A 178 -8.00 10.15 -20.06
C ASP A 178 -6.96 11.28 -19.97
N SER A 179 -7.30 12.35 -19.24
CA SER A 179 -6.39 13.46 -18.90
C SER A 179 -5.47 13.17 -17.70
N TRP A 180 -5.62 12.02 -17.03
CA TRP A 180 -4.83 11.71 -15.84
C TRP A 180 -3.37 11.43 -16.19
N GLU A 181 -2.48 12.13 -15.49
CA GLU A 181 -1.03 11.94 -15.56
C GLU A 181 -0.42 11.97 -14.16
N HIS A 182 0.59 11.14 -13.95
CA HIS A 182 1.38 11.10 -12.73
C HIS A 182 2.84 11.42 -13.00
N GLU A 183 3.41 12.32 -12.19
CA GLU A 183 4.78 12.79 -12.31
C GLU A 183 5.65 12.26 -11.16
N ILE A 184 6.86 11.80 -11.50
CA ILE A 184 7.92 11.45 -10.55
C ILE A 184 9.21 12.11 -11.01
N ARG A 185 9.96 12.68 -10.06
CA ARG A 185 11.29 13.20 -10.33
C ARG A 185 12.36 12.14 -10.08
N CYS A 186 13.25 11.92 -11.02
CA CYS A 186 14.38 11.00 -10.88
C CYS A 186 15.67 11.70 -11.33
N LYS A 187 16.58 11.95 -10.38
CA LYS A 187 17.88 12.61 -10.63
C LYS A 187 17.77 13.94 -11.39
N GLY A 188 16.76 14.75 -11.07
CA GLY A 188 16.53 16.06 -11.69
C GLY A 188 15.73 16.04 -13.00
N PHE A 189 15.17 14.88 -13.37
CA PHE A 189 14.31 14.75 -14.55
C PHE A 189 12.90 14.34 -14.15
N ASP A 190 11.92 14.95 -14.79
CA ASP A 190 10.52 14.67 -14.54
C ASP A 190 10.05 13.58 -15.51
N LEU A 191 9.54 12.49 -14.94
CA LEU A 191 9.03 11.33 -15.66
C LEU A 191 7.52 11.26 -15.48
N PHE A 192 6.81 10.97 -16.57
CA PHE A 192 5.35 11.00 -16.62
C PHE A 192 4.79 9.61 -16.92
N CYS A 193 3.72 9.24 -16.24
CA CYS A 193 2.94 8.04 -16.50
C CYS A 193 1.50 8.47 -16.79
N ALA A 194 1.04 8.26 -18.02
CA ALA A 194 -0.36 8.50 -18.39
C ALA A 194 -1.21 7.24 -18.14
N LYS A 195 -2.54 7.37 -18.20
CA LYS A 195 -3.46 6.22 -18.08
C LYS A 195 -3.12 5.07 -19.05
N GLY A 196 -2.73 5.39 -20.29
CA GLY A 196 -2.33 4.40 -21.31
C GLY A 196 -1.00 3.69 -21.02
N ASP A 197 -0.20 4.21 -20.08
CA ASP A 197 1.06 3.60 -19.64
C ASP A 197 0.88 2.62 -18.47
N ILE A 198 -0.35 2.49 -17.97
CA ILE A 198 -0.74 1.51 -16.95
C ILE A 198 -1.21 0.25 -17.66
N SER A 199 -0.50 -0.84 -17.45
CA SER A 199 -0.92 -2.16 -17.91
C SER A 199 -1.08 -3.10 -16.73
N ARG A 200 -2.18 -3.85 -16.70
CA ARG A 200 -2.33 -4.95 -15.77
C ARG A 200 -1.59 -6.15 -16.35
N GLU A 201 -0.64 -6.70 -15.60
CA GLU A 201 0.03 -7.93 -16.02
C GLU A 201 -0.93 -9.10 -15.79
N ASN A 202 -1.44 -9.68 -16.88
CA ASN A 202 -2.27 -10.89 -16.85
C ASN A 202 -1.38 -12.10 -16.55
N ALA A 203 -0.85 -12.25 -15.32
CA ALA A 203 -0.18 -13.47 -14.90
C ALA A 203 0.08 -13.53 -13.38
N LEU A 204 -0.97 -13.70 -12.59
CA LEU A 204 -1.21 -14.93 -11.82
C LEU A 204 -2.69 -14.88 -11.44
N GLU A 205 -3.36 -16.01 -11.57
CA GLU A 205 -4.79 -16.20 -11.38
C GLU A 205 -5.37 -15.34 -10.25
N GLN A 206 -6.62 -14.89 -10.43
CA GLN A 206 -7.55 -14.70 -9.31
C GLN A 206 -7.79 -16.05 -8.60
N SER A 207 -6.74 -16.75 -8.19
CA SER A 207 -6.81 -18.00 -7.45
C SER A 207 -6.98 -17.58 -6.01
N ALA A 208 -8.23 -17.28 -5.68
CA ALA A 208 -8.72 -17.28 -4.32
C ALA A 208 -8.59 -18.71 -3.75
N THR A 209 -7.36 -19.20 -3.62
CA THR A 209 -7.09 -20.54 -3.11
C THR A 209 -7.16 -20.48 -1.60
N MET A 210 -7.99 -21.36 -1.04
CA MET A 210 -8.05 -21.56 0.40
C MET A 210 -6.92 -22.50 0.79
N TYR A 211 -6.10 -22.06 1.73
CA TYR A 211 -5.00 -22.82 2.28
C TYR A 211 -5.23 -23.12 3.75
N GLN A 212 -4.74 -24.27 4.21
CA GLN A 212 -4.64 -24.57 5.63
C GLN A 212 -3.26 -24.19 6.17
N LEU A 213 -3.23 -23.44 7.28
CA LEU A 213 -2.00 -23.14 8.02
C LEU A 213 -1.62 -24.33 8.92
N VAL A 214 -0.43 -24.89 8.71
CA VAL A 214 0.08 -26.01 9.52
C VAL A 214 0.74 -25.48 10.80
N GLY A 215 0.32 -25.99 11.96
CA GLY A 215 1.03 -25.86 13.24
C GLY A 215 1.17 -24.42 13.77
N THR A 216 0.19 -23.96 14.53
CA THR A 216 0.31 -22.72 15.33
C THR A 216 0.67 -23.10 16.77
N ASN A 217 1.80 -22.59 17.30
CA ASN A 217 2.32 -23.01 18.60
C ASN A 217 1.31 -22.73 19.72
N LYS A 218 0.54 -21.65 19.60
CA LYS A 218 -0.50 -21.26 20.56
C LYS A 218 -1.89 -21.82 20.23
N CYS A 219 -2.11 -22.40 19.05
CA CYS A 219 -3.40 -22.95 18.61
C CYS A 219 -3.22 -24.36 18.00
N PRO A 220 -2.62 -25.33 18.72
CA PRO A 220 -2.32 -26.65 18.18
C PRO A 220 -3.59 -27.39 17.71
N GLY A 221 -3.48 -28.07 16.57
CA GLY A 221 -4.56 -28.90 16.02
C GLY A 221 -5.70 -28.17 15.31
N ARG A 222 -5.63 -26.84 15.14
CA ARG A 222 -6.67 -26.07 14.44
C ARG A 222 -6.30 -25.71 13.02
N VAL A 223 -7.25 -25.94 12.12
CA VAL A 223 -7.23 -25.52 10.71
C VAL A 223 -7.54 -24.03 10.66
N ILE A 224 -6.55 -23.21 10.31
CA ILE A 224 -6.77 -21.80 9.97
C ILE A 224 -6.77 -21.70 8.45
N ASN A 225 -7.86 -21.17 7.91
CA ASN A 225 -8.02 -20.99 6.48
C ASN A 225 -7.39 -19.66 6.06
N VAL A 226 -6.57 -19.68 5.02
CA VAL A 226 -5.95 -18.49 4.44
C VAL A 226 -6.40 -18.39 3.00
N GLN A 227 -6.88 -17.21 2.58
CA GLN A 227 -7.21 -16.93 1.20
C GLN A 227 -6.22 -15.90 0.65
N LEU A 228 -5.57 -16.22 -0.47
CA LEU A 228 -4.64 -15.33 -1.16
C LEU A 228 -5.28 -14.76 -2.43
N GLN A 229 -5.10 -13.48 -2.70
CA GLN A 229 -5.40 -12.85 -4.00
C GLN A 229 -4.26 -11.89 -4.34
N SER A 230 -3.81 -11.88 -5.60
CA SER A 230 -2.70 -11.02 -6.03
C SER A 230 -3.08 -10.23 -7.29
N PHE A 231 -2.66 -8.97 -7.32
CA PHE A 231 -2.85 -8.05 -8.44
C PHE A 231 -1.50 -7.46 -8.84
N SER A 232 -1.11 -7.56 -10.11
CA SER A 232 0.13 -6.96 -10.63
C SER A 232 -0.19 -5.88 -11.66
N PHE A 233 0.38 -4.71 -11.43
CA PHE A 233 0.28 -3.55 -12.31
C PHE A 233 1.67 -3.12 -12.74
N LYS A 234 1.83 -2.81 -14.02
CA LYS A 234 3.04 -2.30 -14.64
C LYS A 234 2.80 -0.87 -15.09
N LEU A 235 3.61 0.04 -14.56
CA LEU A 235 3.54 1.48 -14.76
C LEU A 235 4.79 1.92 -15.53
N ALA A 236 4.61 2.44 -16.73
CA ALA A 236 5.70 2.97 -17.55
C ALA A 236 5.83 4.49 -17.38
N TYR A 237 6.92 4.95 -16.77
CA TYR A 237 7.23 6.37 -16.61
C TYR A 237 8.19 6.80 -17.71
N ARG A 238 7.73 7.66 -18.62
CA ARG A 238 8.50 8.14 -19.78
C ARG A 238 9.02 9.54 -19.53
N ASN A 239 10.22 9.83 -20.03
CA ASN A 239 10.70 11.19 -20.06
C ASN A 239 10.03 11.95 -21.22
N SER A 240 9.24 12.99 -20.91
CA SER A 240 8.54 13.78 -21.92
C SER A 240 9.39 14.90 -22.52
N ARG A 241 10.45 15.34 -21.82
CA ARG A 241 11.33 16.44 -22.25
C ARG A 241 12.74 16.26 -21.69
N ASP A 242 13.73 16.05 -22.56
CA ASP A 242 15.11 16.31 -22.15
C ASP A 242 15.43 17.82 -22.17
N SER A 243 16.53 18.23 -21.55
CA SER A 243 17.00 19.61 -21.52
C SER A 243 17.39 20.17 -22.90
N HIS A 244 17.29 19.37 -23.97
CA HIS A 244 17.69 19.68 -25.33
C HIS A 244 16.51 19.63 -26.33
N GLY A 245 15.30 19.28 -25.89
CA GLY A 245 14.11 19.15 -26.72
C GLY A 245 13.96 17.78 -27.41
N ASP A 246 14.87 16.84 -27.17
CA ASP A 246 14.84 15.50 -27.74
C ASP A 246 14.15 14.51 -26.77
N THR A 247 13.31 13.63 -27.33
CA THR A 247 12.71 12.53 -26.56
C THR A 247 13.74 11.42 -26.36
N CYS A 248 14.51 11.51 -25.28
CA CYS A 248 15.33 10.37 -24.87
C CYS A 248 14.35 9.24 -24.48
N GLY A 249 14.20 8.19 -25.30
CA GLY A 249 13.19 7.12 -25.17
C GLY A 249 13.34 6.21 -23.94
N HIS A 250 13.84 6.75 -22.84
CA HIS A 250 14.06 6.08 -21.58
C HIS A 250 12.77 5.95 -20.80
N THR A 251 12.56 4.77 -20.23
CA THR A 251 11.38 4.46 -19.42
C THR A 251 11.83 3.87 -18.09
N LEU A 252 11.36 4.44 -17.00
CA LEU A 252 11.40 3.82 -15.69
C LEU A 252 10.18 2.91 -15.56
N MET A 253 10.41 1.64 -15.26
CA MET A 253 9.32 0.69 -15.05
C MET A 253 9.05 0.52 -13.56
N VAL A 254 7.83 0.78 -13.11
CA VAL A 254 7.41 0.45 -11.74
C VAL A 254 6.42 -0.71 -11.81
N ARG A 255 6.75 -1.83 -11.16
CA ARG A 255 5.83 -2.95 -10.96
C ARG A 255 5.22 -2.85 -9.57
N LEU A 256 3.92 -2.63 -9.52
CA LEU A 256 3.13 -2.59 -8.30
C LEU A 256 2.40 -3.92 -8.12
N ASN A 257 2.85 -4.71 -7.15
CA ASN A 257 2.23 -5.96 -6.74
C ASN A 257 1.41 -5.71 -5.48
N ILE A 258 0.12 -6.01 -5.51
CA ILE A 258 -0.78 -5.91 -4.36
C ILE A 258 -1.26 -7.30 -4.01
N ASN A 259 -0.94 -7.77 -2.81
CA ASN A 259 -1.35 -9.07 -2.30
C ASN A 259 -2.38 -8.86 -1.20
N ILE A 260 -3.51 -9.55 -1.28
CA ILE A 260 -4.50 -9.66 -0.22
C ILE A 260 -4.34 -11.02 0.44
N ILE A 261 -4.01 -11.03 1.71
CA ILE A 261 -3.83 -12.24 2.51
C ILE A 261 -4.89 -12.25 3.58
N CYS A 262 -5.97 -12.98 3.37
CA CYS A 262 -7.10 -13.05 4.30
C CYS A 262 -6.94 -14.26 5.21
N VAL A 263 -6.64 -14.03 6.49
CA VAL A 263 -6.62 -15.07 7.53
C VAL A 263 -8.03 -15.18 8.11
N ILE A 264 -8.63 -16.35 7.91
CA ILE A 264 -10.04 -16.60 8.17
C ILE A 264 -10.18 -17.40 9.47
N ASP A 265 -10.73 -16.74 10.49
CA ASP A 265 -11.17 -17.37 11.73
C ASP A 265 -12.56 -16.86 12.11
N THR A 266 -13.52 -17.79 12.19
CA THR A 266 -14.94 -17.50 12.48
C THR A 266 -15.14 -16.90 13.86
N ASP A 267 -14.25 -17.20 14.81
CA ASP A 267 -14.30 -16.73 16.18
C ASP A 267 -13.36 -15.54 16.37
N SER A 268 -13.93 -14.35 16.38
CA SER A 268 -13.15 -13.12 16.55
C SER A 268 -12.53 -12.98 17.94
N GLN A 269 -12.97 -13.76 18.94
CA GLN A 269 -12.37 -13.69 20.27
C GLN A 269 -10.91 -14.17 20.28
N ARG A 270 -10.54 -14.97 19.28
CA ARG A 270 -9.20 -15.54 19.12
C ARG A 270 -8.28 -14.70 18.25
N TRP A 271 -8.80 -13.65 17.61
CA TRP A 271 -8.01 -12.83 16.69
C TRP A 271 -6.77 -12.19 17.32
N PRO A 272 -6.78 -11.71 18.58
CA PRO A 272 -5.56 -11.22 19.22
C PRO A 272 -4.46 -12.30 19.31
N VAL A 273 -4.82 -13.51 19.75
CA VAL A 273 -3.87 -14.63 19.85
C VAL A 273 -3.38 -15.03 18.45
N LEU A 274 -4.30 -15.14 17.50
CA LEU A 274 -4.02 -15.46 16.10
C LEU A 274 -3.05 -14.45 15.47
N LEU A 275 -3.25 -13.15 15.73
CA LEU A 275 -2.36 -12.08 15.26
C LEU A 275 -0.93 -12.30 15.74
N THR A 276 -0.74 -12.58 17.03
CA THR A 276 0.60 -12.84 17.57
C THR A 276 1.24 -14.13 17.05
N ASP A 277 0.44 -15.15 16.74
CA ASP A 277 0.96 -16.44 16.26
C ASP A 277 1.35 -16.41 14.77
N VAL A 278 0.53 -15.77 13.94
CA VAL A 278 0.75 -15.66 12.50
C VAL A 278 1.96 -14.77 12.20
N PHE A 279 2.02 -13.58 12.78
CA PHE A 279 3.09 -12.60 12.51
C PHE A 279 4.32 -12.79 13.39
N GLY A 280 4.17 -13.26 14.62
CA GLY A 280 5.30 -13.54 15.51
C GLY A 280 6.19 -12.32 15.82
N GLU A 281 7.38 -12.57 16.35
CA GLU A 281 8.43 -11.56 16.62
C GLU A 281 9.42 -11.42 15.48
N GLN A 282 9.60 -12.49 14.73
CA GLN A 282 10.46 -12.55 13.57
C GLN A 282 9.63 -13.01 12.38
N PRO A 283 10.02 -12.66 11.15
CA PRO A 283 9.39 -13.21 9.95
C PRO A 283 9.35 -14.72 9.99
N ARG A 284 8.20 -15.31 9.69
CA ARG A 284 7.98 -16.76 9.72
C ARG A 284 7.54 -17.25 8.35
N LYS A 285 8.34 -18.14 7.78
CA LYS A 285 7.90 -18.97 6.65
C LYS A 285 6.93 -20.02 7.16
N ARG A 286 5.74 -20.03 6.58
CA ARG A 286 4.67 -20.95 6.92
C ARG A 286 4.31 -21.77 5.69
N GLU A 287 4.09 -23.05 5.92
CA GLU A 287 3.56 -23.95 4.92
C GLU A 287 2.05 -23.75 4.81
N LEU A 288 1.58 -23.55 3.58
CA LEU A 288 0.19 -23.37 3.19
C LEU A 288 -0.21 -24.52 2.27
N ILE A 289 -1.16 -25.34 2.71
CA ILE A 289 -1.63 -26.50 1.93
C ILE A 289 -2.88 -26.10 1.17
N SER A 290 -2.83 -26.16 -0.17
CA SER A 290 -3.95 -25.82 -1.05
C SER A 290 -5.09 -26.84 -0.93
N HIS A 291 -6.31 -26.35 -0.73
CA HIS A 291 -7.51 -27.21 -0.76
C HIS A 291 -7.83 -27.76 -2.16
N GLU A 292 -7.48 -27.04 -3.22
CA GLU A 292 -7.89 -27.37 -4.60
C GLU A 292 -6.89 -28.28 -5.30
N THR A 293 -5.61 -27.99 -5.16
CA THR A 293 -4.54 -28.65 -5.91
C THR A 293 -3.72 -29.62 -5.06
N GLN A 294 -3.97 -29.68 -3.74
CA GLN A 294 -3.14 -30.39 -2.75
C GLN A 294 -1.65 -29.99 -2.81
N GLY A 295 -1.34 -28.88 -3.47
CA GLY A 295 0.01 -28.33 -3.55
C GLY A 295 0.37 -27.57 -2.28
N THR A 296 1.64 -27.63 -1.92
CA THR A 296 2.21 -26.82 -0.84
C THR A 296 2.74 -25.50 -1.40
N LEU A 297 2.29 -24.39 -0.82
CA LEU A 297 2.86 -23.05 -1.01
C LEU A 297 3.60 -22.63 0.28
N HIS A 298 4.76 -22.00 0.14
CA HIS A 298 5.42 -21.37 1.28
C HIS A 298 5.14 -19.87 1.25
N TRP A 299 4.59 -19.34 2.34
CA TRP A 299 4.36 -17.91 2.52
C TRP A 299 5.14 -17.38 3.71
N GLU A 300 5.79 -16.23 3.54
CA GLU A 300 6.53 -15.57 4.59
C GLU A 300 5.67 -14.45 5.19
N PHE A 301 5.21 -14.67 6.43
CA PHE A 301 4.54 -13.63 7.20
C PHE A 301 5.59 -12.71 7.83
N PRO A 302 5.48 -11.38 7.70
CA PRO A 302 6.40 -10.45 8.31
C PRO A 302 6.24 -10.48 9.83
N SER A 303 7.24 -9.96 10.56
CA SER A 303 7.04 -9.72 11.99
C SER A 303 5.94 -8.68 12.20
N LEU A 304 5.26 -8.73 13.36
CA LEU A 304 4.28 -7.68 13.66
C LEU A 304 4.95 -6.30 13.78
N GLY A 305 6.24 -6.25 14.11
CA GLY A 305 7.06 -5.03 14.15
C GLY A 305 7.21 -4.35 12.78
N ASP A 306 7.17 -5.11 11.69
CA ASP A 306 7.35 -4.64 10.32
C ASP A 306 6.04 -4.27 9.62
N VAL A 307 4.90 -4.44 10.29
CA VAL A 307 3.61 -3.95 9.83
C VAL A 307 3.45 -2.49 10.26
N SER A 308 3.39 -1.58 9.29
CA SER A 308 3.41 -0.12 9.55
C SER A 308 2.04 0.46 9.86
N THR A 309 0.99 -0.02 9.17
CA THR A 309 -0.35 0.57 9.27
C THR A 309 -1.42 -0.47 9.60
N LEU A 310 -2.22 -0.18 10.63
CA LEU A 310 -3.46 -0.89 10.96
C LEU A 310 -4.66 -0.04 10.56
N VAL A 311 -5.57 -0.63 9.79
CA VAL A 311 -6.84 -0.02 9.40
C VAL A 311 -7.98 -0.80 10.01
N SER A 312 -8.76 -0.18 10.89
CA SER A 312 -9.93 -0.81 11.49
C SER A 312 -11.23 -0.17 11.04
N ALA A 313 -12.07 -1.00 10.41
CA ALA A 313 -13.48 -0.72 10.17
C ALA A 313 -14.37 -1.75 10.90
N LEU A 314 -13.89 -2.27 12.03
CA LEU A 314 -14.64 -3.20 12.85
C LEU A 314 -15.86 -2.51 13.46
N GLY A 315 -17.01 -3.11 13.20
CA GLY A 315 -18.27 -2.73 13.80
C GLY A 315 -19.23 -3.91 13.85
N SER A 316 -20.06 -3.94 14.88
CA SER A 316 -21.16 -4.91 14.97
C SER A 316 -22.53 -4.23 14.95
N THR A 317 -23.47 -4.82 14.22
CA THR A 317 -24.88 -4.42 14.27
C THR A 317 -25.66 -5.29 15.27
N ARG A 318 -26.80 -4.80 15.77
CA ARG A 318 -27.70 -5.60 16.64
C ARG A 318 -28.12 -6.93 16.00
N HIS A 319 -28.22 -6.98 14.67
CA HIS A 319 -28.53 -8.20 13.95
C HIS A 319 -27.36 -9.20 14.00
N GLN A 320 -26.13 -8.72 13.83
CA GLN A 320 -24.93 -9.55 13.93
C GLN A 320 -24.69 -10.06 15.36
N GLU A 321 -24.95 -9.23 16.37
CA GLU A 321 -24.92 -9.63 17.78
C GLU A 321 -25.86 -10.81 18.04
N ARG A 322 -27.12 -10.74 17.59
CA ARG A 322 -28.08 -11.85 17.72
C ARG A 322 -27.65 -13.11 16.97
N LYS A 323 -27.04 -12.96 15.80
CA LYS A 323 -26.63 -14.09 14.95
C LYS A 323 -25.37 -14.79 15.47
N SER A 324 -24.42 -14.03 15.99
CA SER A 324 -23.11 -14.55 16.42
C SER A 324 -23.01 -14.78 17.92
N SER A 325 -23.98 -14.34 18.71
CA SER A 325 -23.95 -14.35 20.18
C SER A 325 -22.76 -13.59 20.79
N ILE A 326 -22.04 -12.79 19.99
CA ILE A 326 -20.93 -11.96 20.45
C ILE A 326 -21.48 -10.56 20.75
N PRO A 327 -21.30 -10.05 21.99
CA PRO A 327 -21.80 -8.74 22.37
C PRO A 327 -21.29 -7.64 21.45
N ARG A 328 -22.14 -6.64 21.18
CA ARG A 328 -21.73 -5.50 20.35
C ARG A 328 -20.55 -4.74 20.96
N HIS A 329 -20.57 -4.53 22.28
CA HIS A 329 -19.49 -3.87 23.02
C HIS A 329 -18.13 -4.57 22.81
N TYR A 330 -18.13 -5.90 22.80
CA TYR A 330 -16.93 -6.69 22.56
C TYR A 330 -16.28 -6.34 21.22
N VAL A 331 -17.06 -6.31 20.13
CA VAL A 331 -16.54 -6.00 18.79
C VAL A 331 -16.20 -4.52 18.66
N ASP A 332 -17.12 -3.64 19.08
CA ASP A 332 -17.02 -2.20 18.87
C ASP A 332 -15.91 -1.54 19.72
N TYR A 333 -15.50 -2.14 20.85
CA TYR A 333 -14.51 -1.60 21.78
C TYR A 333 -13.41 -2.61 22.15
N GLU A 334 -13.73 -3.73 22.81
CA GLU A 334 -12.70 -4.61 23.42
C GLU A 334 -11.75 -5.21 22.37
N LEU A 335 -12.32 -5.76 21.29
CA LEU A 335 -11.56 -6.38 20.21
C LEU A 335 -10.70 -5.36 19.47
N ASN A 336 -11.25 -4.16 19.20
CA ASN A 336 -10.53 -3.07 18.56
C ASN A 336 -9.32 -2.64 19.40
N LEU A 337 -9.54 -2.39 20.70
CA LEU A 337 -8.49 -1.94 21.60
C LEU A 337 -7.41 -3.00 21.78
N THR A 338 -7.80 -4.26 21.98
CA THR A 338 -6.85 -5.37 22.17
C THR A 338 -5.99 -5.57 20.93
N LEU A 339 -6.59 -5.57 19.73
CA LEU A 339 -5.81 -5.71 18.48
C LEU A 339 -4.89 -4.52 18.24
N ALA A 340 -5.32 -3.30 18.58
CA ALA A 340 -4.47 -2.11 18.49
C ALA A 340 -3.28 -2.19 19.45
N GLN A 341 -3.50 -2.66 20.68
CA GLN A 341 -2.44 -2.88 21.66
C GLN A 341 -1.44 -3.92 21.15
N GLU A 342 -1.89 -5.10 20.72
CA GLU A 342 -1.00 -6.13 20.17
C GLU A 342 -0.20 -5.62 18.96
N PHE A 343 -0.84 -4.87 18.06
CA PHE A 343 -0.20 -4.28 16.88
C PHE A 343 0.92 -3.28 17.23
N CYS A 344 0.73 -2.46 18.27
CA CYS A 344 1.66 -1.41 18.67
C CYS A 344 2.69 -1.85 19.72
N GLN A 345 2.43 -2.92 20.48
CA GLN A 345 3.37 -3.47 21.46
C GLN A 345 4.75 -3.79 20.86
N ARG A 346 4.79 -4.13 19.57
CA ARG A 346 6.00 -4.53 18.85
C ARG A 346 6.29 -3.53 17.76
N LYS A 347 7.37 -2.75 17.92
CA LYS A 347 7.82 -1.75 16.96
C LYS A 347 9.30 -1.98 16.64
N THR A 348 9.60 -2.29 15.39
CA THR A 348 10.98 -2.37 14.89
C THR A 348 11.55 -0.95 14.78
N PRO A 349 12.81 -0.70 15.14
CA PRO A 349 13.46 0.59 14.91
C PRO A 349 13.33 1.02 13.45
N GLY A 350 12.86 2.25 13.21
CA GLY A 350 12.64 2.79 11.87
C GLY A 350 11.24 2.60 11.29
N THR A 351 10.42 1.67 11.82
CA THR A 351 9.04 1.49 11.37
C THR A 351 8.10 2.39 12.14
N LYS A 352 7.40 3.31 11.46
CA LYS A 352 6.33 4.13 12.06
C LYS A 352 5.04 3.32 12.15
N LYS A 353 4.38 3.33 13.32
CA LYS A 353 3.12 2.65 13.60
C LYS A 353 1.94 3.61 13.48
N LYS A 354 1.11 3.38 12.47
CA LYS A 354 -0.08 4.17 12.18
C LYS A 354 -1.35 3.36 12.40
N ILE A 355 -2.34 3.96 13.05
CA ILE A 355 -3.69 3.40 13.19
C ILE A 355 -4.68 4.31 12.49
N VAL A 356 -5.48 3.77 11.57
CA VAL A 356 -6.63 4.45 10.96
C VAL A 356 -7.88 3.72 11.41
N ILE A 357 -8.78 4.38 12.11
CA ILE A 357 -10.00 3.74 12.62
C ILE A 357 -11.26 4.51 12.25
N VAL A 358 -12.25 3.77 11.77
CA VAL A 358 -13.60 4.29 11.49
C VAL A 358 -14.47 4.13 12.74
N THR A 359 -14.89 5.27 13.27
CA THR A 359 -15.72 5.37 14.47
C THR A 359 -17.12 5.86 14.09
N SER A 360 -17.63 6.89 14.76
CA SER A 360 -18.91 7.51 14.44
C SER A 360 -18.90 8.97 14.86
N PHE A 361 -19.74 9.78 14.22
CA PHE A 361 -20.05 11.13 14.67
C PHE A 361 -20.40 11.11 16.16
N ASN A 362 -19.80 12.04 16.90
CA ASN A 362 -19.93 12.11 18.33
C ASN A 362 -20.31 13.52 18.75
N SER A 363 -21.45 13.66 19.41
CA SER A 363 -21.89 14.89 20.06
C SER A 363 -22.14 14.62 21.54
N SER A 364 -21.88 15.61 22.41
CA SER A 364 -22.07 15.51 23.86
C SER A 364 -23.49 15.07 24.27
N LEU A 365 -24.50 15.42 23.46
CA LEU A 365 -25.88 14.99 23.68
C LEU A 365 -26.08 13.50 23.32
N LEU A 366 -25.55 13.06 22.17
CA LEU A 366 -25.72 11.69 21.71
C LEU A 366 -24.94 10.67 22.54
N THR A 367 -23.78 11.06 23.07
CA THR A 367 -23.04 10.25 24.04
C THR A 367 -23.84 10.06 25.32
N THR A 368 -24.62 11.03 25.75
CA THR A 368 -25.36 10.91 27.01
C THR A 368 -26.54 9.94 26.88
N VAL A 369 -27.14 9.83 25.68
CA VAL A 369 -28.39 9.07 25.46
C VAL A 369 -28.17 7.66 24.90
N SER A 370 -27.03 7.40 24.25
CA SER A 370 -26.81 6.14 23.52
C SER A 370 -25.49 5.46 23.91
N ASN A 371 -25.61 4.25 24.46
CA ASN A 371 -24.47 3.39 24.81
C ASN A 371 -23.54 3.12 23.61
N TYR A 372 -24.09 3.15 22.38
CA TYR A 372 -23.26 3.02 21.17
C TYR A 372 -22.24 4.17 21.02
N PHE A 373 -22.69 5.42 21.17
CA PHE A 373 -21.82 6.59 21.04
C PHE A 373 -20.86 6.71 22.23
N GLN A 374 -21.29 6.29 23.43
CA GLN A 374 -20.39 6.15 24.59
C GLN A 374 -19.27 5.15 24.34
N THR A 375 -19.61 3.97 23.81
CA THR A 375 -18.63 2.92 23.51
C THR A 375 -17.59 3.40 22.48
N LYS A 376 -18.03 4.10 21.42
CA LYS A 376 -17.12 4.67 20.41
C LYS A 376 -16.28 5.82 20.97
N LEU A 377 -16.85 6.71 21.80
CA LEU A 377 -16.07 7.75 22.47
C LEU A 377 -14.98 7.16 23.36
N LYS A 378 -15.35 6.16 24.17
CA LYS A 378 -14.44 5.47 25.08
C LYS A 378 -13.30 4.81 24.31
N LEU A 379 -13.61 4.16 23.17
CA LEU A 379 -12.58 3.60 22.30
C LEU A 379 -11.59 4.67 21.84
N GLU A 380 -12.06 5.83 21.37
CA GLU A 380 -11.18 6.91 20.91
C GLU A 380 -10.25 7.42 22.02
N GLN A 381 -10.78 7.61 23.24
CA GLN A 381 -10.00 8.03 24.41
C GLN A 381 -8.97 6.97 24.84
N ASP A 382 -9.36 5.70 24.81
CA ASP A 382 -8.51 4.59 25.22
C ASP A 382 -7.47 4.24 24.17
N LEU A 383 -7.74 4.43 22.88
CA LEU A 383 -6.72 4.34 21.84
C LEU A 383 -5.62 5.39 22.04
N TYR A 384 -5.98 6.60 22.44
CA TYR A 384 -5.00 7.65 22.73
C TYR A 384 -4.20 7.36 24.02
N SER A 385 -4.85 6.91 25.08
CA SER A 385 -4.24 6.80 26.41
C SER A 385 -3.61 5.45 26.73
N LYS A 386 -4.11 4.34 26.17
CA LYS A 386 -3.74 2.96 26.53
C LYS A 386 -2.97 2.21 25.46
N VAL A 387 -2.84 2.74 24.24
CA VAL A 387 -2.07 2.11 23.16
C VAL A 387 -0.71 2.78 23.07
N HIS A 388 0.27 2.18 23.74
CA HIS A 388 1.66 2.63 23.69
C HIS A 388 2.36 2.13 22.43
N GLY A 389 3.38 2.87 21.95
CA GLY A 389 4.17 2.49 20.77
C GLY A 389 3.56 2.89 19.42
N MET A 390 2.37 3.49 19.42
CA MET A 390 1.78 4.15 18.25
C MET A 390 2.52 5.46 17.93
N ASP A 391 2.65 5.80 16.64
CA ASP A 391 3.22 7.07 16.18
C ASP A 391 2.16 8.04 15.63
N ASN A 392 1.08 7.50 15.07
CA ASN A 392 0.03 8.31 14.47
C ASN A 392 -1.33 7.62 14.58
N LEU A 393 -2.34 8.36 15.03
CA LEU A 393 -3.72 7.93 15.13
C LEU A 393 -4.62 8.79 14.24
N VAL A 394 -5.26 8.18 13.25
CA VAL A 394 -6.28 8.83 12.40
C VAL A 394 -7.67 8.33 12.81
N LEU A 395 -8.48 9.23 13.35
CA LEU A 395 -9.86 8.98 13.76
C LEU A 395 -10.81 9.52 12.71
N LEU A 396 -11.55 8.65 12.03
CA LEU A 396 -12.63 9.03 11.13
C LEU A 396 -13.95 9.01 11.91
N ARG A 397 -14.62 10.16 12.02
CA ARG A 397 -15.95 10.30 12.63
C ARG A 397 -17.02 10.58 11.58
N PRO A 398 -17.40 9.58 10.77
CA PRO A 398 -18.45 9.78 9.77
C PRO A 398 -19.80 10.01 10.45
N GLY A 399 -20.66 10.81 9.82
CA GLY A 399 -22.07 10.88 10.18
C GLY A 399 -22.82 9.62 9.78
N PRO A 400 -24.16 9.67 9.75
CA PRO A 400 -24.96 8.57 9.22
C PRO A 400 -24.46 8.13 7.85
N LEU A 401 -24.31 6.82 7.66
CA LEU A 401 -23.73 6.26 6.45
C LEU A 401 -24.81 5.91 5.43
N VAL A 402 -24.60 6.30 4.17
CA VAL A 402 -25.43 5.91 3.03
C VAL A 402 -24.61 5.00 2.12
N GLY A 403 -25.03 3.75 2.03
CA GLY A 403 -24.39 2.76 1.17
C GLY A 403 -25.20 1.48 1.14
N ASN A 404 -24.92 0.62 0.16
CA ASN A 404 -25.58 -0.68 0.05
C ASN A 404 -24.65 -1.77 0.57
N HIS A 405 -25.07 -2.52 1.59
CA HIS A 405 -24.40 -3.75 2.06
C HIS A 405 -24.33 -4.89 1.04
N THR A 406 -25.01 -4.75 -0.10
CA THR A 406 -24.81 -5.61 -1.26
C THR A 406 -24.10 -4.83 -2.34
N PRO A 407 -23.02 -5.38 -2.93
CA PRO A 407 -22.47 -4.81 -4.14
C PRO A 407 -23.61 -4.64 -5.14
N ARG A 408 -23.70 -3.45 -5.72
CA ARG A 408 -24.57 -3.21 -6.85
C ARG A 408 -23.86 -3.90 -8.00
N SER A 409 -24.07 -5.21 -8.13
CA SER A 409 -23.79 -5.92 -9.37
C SER A 409 -24.44 -5.06 -10.44
N GLN A 410 -23.64 -4.29 -11.18
CA GLN A 410 -24.07 -3.62 -12.37
C GLN A 410 -24.31 -4.74 -13.37
N ILE A 411 -25.41 -5.46 -13.17
CA ILE A 411 -26.00 -6.31 -14.18
C ILE A 411 -26.60 -5.32 -15.17
N HIS A 412 -25.73 -4.69 -15.95
CA HIS A 412 -26.04 -4.39 -17.33
C HIS A 412 -26.08 -5.75 -18.04
N SER A 413 -27.07 -6.59 -17.68
CA SER A 413 -27.47 -7.65 -18.60
C SER A 413 -28.00 -6.89 -19.80
N VAL A 414 -27.17 -6.80 -20.84
CA VAL A 414 -27.65 -6.51 -22.18
C VAL A 414 -28.58 -7.67 -22.51
N THR A 415 -29.84 -7.56 -22.08
CA THR A 415 -30.87 -8.52 -22.45
C THR A 415 -31.13 -8.27 -23.92
N ASN A 416 -30.49 -9.07 -24.76
CA ASN A 416 -30.71 -9.07 -26.19
C ASN A 416 -32.21 -9.26 -26.44
N ARG A 417 -32.82 -8.31 -27.14
CA ARG A 417 -34.24 -8.35 -27.49
C ARG A 417 -34.46 -9.49 -28.48
N PRO A 418 -35.36 -10.45 -28.20
CA PRO A 418 -35.78 -11.41 -29.20
C PRO A 418 -36.51 -10.68 -30.33
N SER A 419 -36.16 -10.99 -31.59
CA SER A 419 -36.70 -10.33 -32.78
C SER A 419 -38.23 -10.42 -32.91
N PHE A 420 -38.85 -11.44 -32.29
CA PHE A 420 -40.29 -11.71 -32.34
C PHE A 420 -41.13 -10.95 -31.29
N LEU A 421 -40.51 -10.24 -30.35
CA LEU A 421 -41.22 -9.56 -29.26
C LEU A 421 -41.41 -8.06 -29.57
N PRO A 422 -42.64 -7.53 -29.53
CA PRO A 422 -42.89 -6.10 -29.60
C PRO A 422 -42.11 -5.33 -28.52
N VAL A 423 -41.56 -4.17 -28.88
CA VAL A 423 -40.72 -3.33 -27.99
C VAL A 423 -41.40 -3.06 -26.65
N THR A 424 -42.69 -2.75 -26.68
CA THR A 424 -43.50 -2.40 -25.52
C THR A 424 -43.64 -3.56 -24.54
N LEU A 425 -43.98 -4.76 -25.03
CA LEU A 425 -44.09 -5.96 -24.20
C LEU A 425 -42.73 -6.37 -23.62
N PHE A 426 -41.67 -6.29 -24.42
CA PHE A 426 -40.31 -6.56 -23.95
C PHE A 426 -39.90 -5.59 -22.83
N ASN A 427 -40.19 -4.29 -22.99
CA ASN A 427 -39.92 -3.28 -21.97
C ASN A 427 -40.74 -3.51 -20.69
N ILE A 428 -42.01 -3.91 -20.80
CA ILE A 428 -42.86 -4.25 -19.65
C ILE A 428 -42.32 -5.49 -18.92
N LEU A 429 -41.89 -6.52 -19.66
CA LEU A 429 -41.29 -7.73 -19.08
C LEU A 429 -39.97 -7.42 -18.39
N ILE A 430 -39.10 -6.60 -18.99
CA ILE A 430 -37.88 -6.12 -18.35
C ILE A 430 -38.20 -5.34 -17.08
N LEU A 431 -39.18 -4.44 -17.12
CA LEU A 431 -39.58 -3.66 -15.96
C LEU A 431 -40.11 -4.56 -14.84
N LYS A 432 -40.98 -5.52 -15.17
CA LYS A 432 -41.53 -6.50 -14.21
C LYS A 432 -40.42 -7.36 -13.61
N LYS A 433 -39.48 -7.84 -14.43
CA LYS A 433 -38.29 -8.59 -13.98
C LYS A 433 -37.42 -7.73 -13.06
N ARG A 434 -37.10 -6.49 -13.43
CA ARG A 434 -36.36 -5.55 -12.59
C ARG A 434 -37.07 -5.25 -11.27
N CYS A 435 -38.39 -5.10 -11.27
CA CYS A 435 -39.19 -4.92 -10.06
C CYS A 435 -39.17 -6.17 -9.17
N PHE A 436 -39.28 -7.36 -9.76
CA PHE A 436 -39.17 -8.62 -9.04
C PHE A 436 -37.77 -8.80 -8.44
N ASP A 437 -36.71 -8.62 -9.23
CA ASP A 437 -35.32 -8.68 -8.79
C ASP A 437 -35.05 -7.70 -7.64
N ARG A 438 -35.61 -6.48 -7.72
CA ARG A 438 -35.55 -5.51 -6.62
C ARG A 438 -36.27 -5.99 -5.36
N LYS A 439 -37.46 -6.58 -5.49
CA LYS A 439 -38.21 -7.14 -4.34
C LYS A 439 -37.46 -8.31 -3.70
N VAL A 440 -36.99 -9.27 -4.51
CA VAL A 440 -36.20 -10.42 -4.04
C VAL A 440 -34.91 -9.96 -3.36
N LYS A 441 -34.21 -8.98 -3.95
CA LYS A 441 -33.01 -8.38 -3.35
C LYS A 441 -33.34 -7.70 -2.02
N LEU A 442 -34.41 -6.92 -1.94
CA LEU A 442 -34.84 -6.29 -0.69
C LEU A 442 -35.10 -7.32 0.41
N VAL A 443 -35.81 -8.41 0.11
CA VAL A 443 -36.07 -9.49 1.06
C VAL A 443 -34.77 -10.15 1.52
N ARG A 444 -33.87 -10.48 0.58
CA ARG A 444 -32.57 -11.07 0.88
C ARG A 444 -31.72 -10.15 1.76
N ASP A 445 -31.74 -8.86 1.48
CA ASP A 445 -31.01 -7.84 2.25
C ASP A 445 -31.60 -7.68 3.65
N LEU A 446 -32.93 -7.66 3.78
CA LEU A 446 -33.62 -7.64 5.06
C LEU A 446 -33.28 -8.86 5.90
N MET A 447 -33.23 -10.05 5.30
CA MET A 447 -32.83 -11.29 5.99
C MET A 447 -31.37 -11.27 6.42
N LYS A 448 -30.46 -10.67 5.63
CA LYS A 448 -29.02 -10.69 5.88
C LYS A 448 -28.55 -9.61 6.86
N ILE A 449 -29.21 -8.47 6.88
CA ILE A 449 -28.74 -7.24 7.57
C ILE A 449 -29.72 -6.82 8.69
N GLY A 450 -31.01 -7.15 8.54
CA GLY A 450 -32.08 -6.78 9.47
C GLY A 450 -32.82 -5.49 9.10
N LEU A 451 -34.11 -5.43 9.45
CA LEU A 451 -35.02 -4.32 9.12
C LEU A 451 -34.54 -2.95 9.62
N ARG A 452 -34.09 -2.87 10.88
CA ARG A 452 -33.68 -1.60 11.50
C ARG A 452 -32.46 -0.98 10.84
N ALA A 453 -31.48 -1.80 10.43
CA ALA A 453 -30.31 -1.33 9.71
C ALA A 453 -30.69 -0.81 8.31
N LYS A 454 -31.62 -1.48 7.61
CA LYS A 454 -32.15 -0.99 6.33
C LYS A 454 -32.99 0.28 6.44
N LEU A 455 -33.80 0.42 7.49
CA LEU A 455 -34.51 1.67 7.77
C LEU A 455 -33.52 2.81 8.09
N SER A 456 -32.43 2.51 8.80
CA SER A 456 -31.37 3.49 9.04
C SER A 456 -30.68 3.92 7.75
N GLU A 457 -30.37 2.99 6.84
CA GLU A 457 -29.84 3.34 5.50
C GLU A 457 -30.83 4.19 4.70
N LEU A 458 -32.12 3.85 4.72
CA LEU A 458 -33.15 4.59 3.99
C LEU A 458 -33.33 5.99 4.57
N GLY A 459 -33.37 6.12 5.89
CA GLY A 459 -33.43 7.41 6.58
C GLY A 459 -32.20 8.27 6.28
N ALA A 460 -31.00 7.68 6.33
CA ALA A 460 -29.77 8.35 5.95
C ALA A 460 -29.82 8.78 4.46
N ARG A 461 -30.33 7.94 3.54
CA ARG A 461 -30.44 8.27 2.12
C ARG A 461 -31.39 9.43 1.86
N ILE A 462 -32.53 9.47 2.56
CA ILE A 462 -33.49 10.57 2.47
C ILE A 462 -32.87 11.87 3.04
N ALA A 463 -32.19 11.77 4.17
CA ALA A 463 -31.50 12.91 4.78
C ALA A 463 -30.34 13.44 3.90
N TYR A 464 -29.59 12.54 3.23
CA TYR A 464 -28.56 12.94 2.26
C TYR A 464 -29.13 13.71 1.07
N GLN A 465 -30.32 13.32 0.60
CA GLN A 465 -31.00 13.99 -0.53
C GLN A 465 -31.72 15.28 -0.13
N ARG A 466 -31.95 15.51 1.18
CA ARG A 466 -32.65 16.70 1.70
C ARG A 466 -31.80 17.37 2.79
N PRO A 467 -30.92 18.33 2.42
CA PRO A 467 -29.95 18.93 3.34
C PRO A 467 -30.56 19.78 4.48
N CYS A 468 -31.87 19.97 4.51
CA CYS A 468 -32.56 20.79 5.52
C CYS A 468 -32.62 20.15 6.93
N LEU A 469 -32.08 18.94 7.14
CA LEU A 469 -32.09 18.20 8.41
C LEU A 469 -30.67 18.13 9.03
N GLN A 470 -30.04 19.28 9.28
CA GLN A 470 -28.66 19.36 9.79
C GLN A 470 -28.48 18.94 11.27
N LEU A 471 -29.55 18.64 11.99
CA LEU A 471 -29.50 18.33 13.43
C LEU A 471 -28.82 16.97 13.77
N ILE A 472 -28.61 16.08 12.79
CA ILE A 472 -28.07 14.72 13.00
C ILE A 472 -26.62 14.58 12.47
N GLY A 473 -26.01 15.69 12.05
CA GLY A 473 -24.70 15.72 11.40
C GLY A 473 -24.78 15.42 9.89
N ASN A 474 -23.76 15.84 9.15
CA ASN A 474 -23.69 15.62 7.71
C ASN A 474 -23.67 14.10 7.41
N VAL A 475 -24.56 13.67 6.53
CA VAL A 475 -24.65 12.27 6.09
C VAL A 475 -23.52 12.00 5.10
N ASN A 476 -22.77 10.90 5.27
CA ASN A 476 -21.67 10.55 4.39
C ASN A 476 -22.01 9.32 3.54
N ALA A 477 -21.60 9.35 2.28
CA ALA A 477 -21.59 8.16 1.45
C ALA A 477 -20.43 7.22 1.89
N VAL A 478 -20.70 5.91 1.98
CA VAL A 478 -19.73 4.93 2.54
C VAL A 478 -18.48 4.83 1.67
N ASP A 479 -18.63 4.91 0.36
CA ASP A 479 -17.54 4.95 -0.61
C ASP A 479 -16.57 6.10 -0.33
N LYS A 480 -17.07 7.28 0.01
CA LYS A 480 -16.22 8.44 0.40
C LYS A 480 -15.46 8.20 1.69
N VAL A 481 -16.13 7.68 2.72
CA VAL A 481 -15.49 7.33 4.00
C VAL A 481 -14.39 6.29 3.77
N ALA A 482 -14.69 5.29 2.94
CA ALA A 482 -13.75 4.22 2.60
C ALA A 482 -12.55 4.73 1.80
N PHE A 483 -12.77 5.63 0.84
CA PHE A 483 -11.73 6.29 0.07
C PHE A 483 -10.80 7.08 1.00
N VAL A 484 -11.35 7.96 1.85
CA VAL A 484 -10.54 8.74 2.80
C VAL A 484 -9.76 7.83 3.74
N ALA A 485 -10.37 6.77 4.27
CA ALA A 485 -9.67 5.80 5.11
C ALA A 485 -8.50 5.12 4.39
N ALA A 486 -8.70 4.68 3.15
CA ALA A 486 -7.67 4.03 2.35
C ALA A 486 -6.53 5.01 1.99
N THR A 487 -6.85 6.23 1.58
CA THR A 487 -5.85 7.28 1.30
C THR A 487 -5.06 7.61 2.55
N ARG A 488 -5.72 7.74 3.71
CA ARG A 488 -5.02 7.99 4.99
C ARG A 488 -4.21 6.81 5.46
N ALA A 489 -4.57 5.58 5.13
CA ALA A 489 -3.76 4.41 5.44
C ALA A 489 -2.44 4.40 4.67
N ILE A 490 -2.46 4.84 3.41
CA ILE A 490 -1.31 4.81 2.49
C ILE A 490 -0.43 6.06 2.65
N CYS A 491 -1.04 7.24 2.80
CA CYS A 491 -0.29 8.48 2.89
C CYS A 491 0.47 8.60 4.21
N CYS A 492 1.80 8.62 4.12
CA CYS A 492 2.67 9.16 5.17
C CYS A 492 2.69 10.69 5.06
N LEU A 493 1.72 11.35 5.69
CA LEU A 493 1.82 12.78 5.91
C LEU A 493 2.72 13.00 7.12
N ASP A 494 3.72 13.88 6.99
CA ASP A 494 4.52 14.41 8.09
C ASP A 494 3.67 15.39 8.94
N SER A 495 2.46 14.97 9.32
CA SER A 495 1.64 15.74 10.24
C SER A 495 2.36 15.77 11.59
N ALA A 496 2.69 16.97 12.08
CA ALA A 496 3.29 17.16 13.40
C ALA A 496 2.38 16.67 14.55
N SER A 497 1.09 16.49 14.29
CA SER A 497 0.11 16.01 15.26
C SER A 497 0.08 14.49 15.36
N PHE A 498 0.22 13.98 16.58
CA PHE A 498 0.05 12.55 16.91
C PHE A 498 -1.35 12.02 16.57
N VAL A 499 -2.39 12.83 16.78
CA VAL A 499 -3.78 12.48 16.45
C VAL A 499 -4.30 13.38 15.34
N GLU A 500 -4.83 12.77 14.29
CA GLU A 500 -5.60 13.42 13.24
C GLU A 500 -7.08 13.03 13.38
N LEU A 501 -7.93 14.01 13.67
CA LEU A 501 -9.38 13.81 13.75
C LEU A 501 -10.03 14.33 12.47
N ILE A 502 -10.68 13.44 11.71
CA ILE A 502 -11.37 13.79 10.47
C ILE A 502 -12.88 13.67 10.67
N LYS A 503 -13.58 14.80 10.59
CA LYS A 503 -15.03 14.88 10.79
C LYS A 503 -15.80 14.65 9.49
N SER A 504 -17.11 14.43 9.61
CA SER A 504 -18.02 14.18 8.49
C SER A 504 -17.93 15.22 7.36
N ASP A 505 -17.85 16.51 7.68
CA ASP A 505 -17.77 17.58 6.68
C ASP A 505 -16.43 17.61 5.95
N GLU A 506 -15.34 17.22 6.64
CA GLU A 506 -14.02 17.09 6.04
C GLU A 506 -13.95 15.85 5.13
N ILE A 507 -14.55 14.72 5.53
CA ILE A 507 -14.64 13.52 4.68
C ILE A 507 -15.26 13.86 3.32
N GLU A 508 -16.33 14.66 3.33
CA GLU A 508 -17.03 15.05 2.11
C GLU A 508 -16.19 15.97 1.21
N LYS A 509 -15.34 16.82 1.80
CA LYS A 509 -14.41 17.69 1.07
C LYS A 509 -13.22 16.92 0.51
N MET A 510 -12.72 15.94 1.26
CA MET A 510 -11.55 15.13 0.91
C MET A 510 -11.81 14.07 -0.16
N ALA A 511 -13.06 13.68 -0.35
CA ALA A 511 -13.47 12.70 -1.34
C ALA A 511 -14.05 13.33 -2.64
N LYS A 512 -13.78 14.63 -2.86
CA LYS A 512 -13.96 15.30 -4.15
C LYS A 512 -12.65 15.23 -4.91
#